data_AF-A0A7Z9LQV0-F1
#
_entry.id   AF-A0A7Z9LQV0-F1
#
_cell.length_a   1.000
_cell.length_b   1.000
_cell.length_c   1.000
_cell.angle_alpha   90.00
_cell.angle_beta   90.00
_cell.angle_gamma   90.00
#
_symmetry.space_group_name_H-M   'P 1'
#
loop_
_entity.id
_entity.type
_entity.pdbx_description
1 polymer ?
#
loop_
_entity_poly.entity_id
_entity_poly.type
_entity_poly.pdbx_seq_one_letter_code
_entity_poly.pdbx_strand_id
1 'polypeptide(L)'
;MNSFLLRSRRYLLLRSGAGLARESLLRAWFHLGFLQSSKKARSMSSAFSTPRADEYLALLEERLPEKTFRHVQSVARFMLTYAEEAGITEEQAVAAGLLHDLCKALKREELSTRAGLYGITKHLDNPNLLHGPVGAEECRRELGIVDKDVLDAIRFHTTGRREWGAVGCALYLADFAEPLRTIPSAEEARTILDSEGYPSALRYAAVQKERYVREKFEPDRNATDFFEWIRNLD
;
A
#
# COMPACT_ATOMS: atom_id res chain seq x y z
N MET A 1 -41.45 -38.89 -6.48
CA MET A 1 -41.46 -39.50 -5.14
C MET A 1 -40.14 -39.18 -4.48
N ASN A 2 -40.18 -38.18 -3.59
CA ASN A 2 -39.03 -37.62 -2.89
C ASN A 2 -38.59 -38.52 -1.74
N SER A 3 -37.27 -38.63 -1.60
CA SER A 3 -36.58 -38.95 -0.35
C SER A 3 -35.46 -37.93 -0.24
N PHE A 4 -35.51 -37.06 0.77
CA PHE A 4 -34.41 -36.95 1.73
C PHE A 4 -34.82 -36.03 2.89
N LEU A 5 -34.71 -36.61 4.08
CA LEU A 5 -35.04 -36.03 5.37
C LEU A 5 -33.94 -35.08 5.88
N LEU A 6 -34.41 -34.07 6.62
CA LEU A 6 -33.84 -33.50 7.85
C LEU A 6 -32.39 -32.97 7.81
N ARG A 7 -32.26 -31.64 7.92
CA ARG A 7 -31.84 -31.04 9.19
C ARG A 7 -32.18 -29.55 9.28
N SER A 8 -32.68 -29.21 10.45
CA SER A 8 -33.38 -27.99 10.81
C SER A 8 -32.42 -26.95 11.37
N ARG A 9 -32.65 -25.69 10.98
CA ARG A 9 -32.54 -24.45 11.79
C ARG A 9 -31.43 -24.37 12.86
N ARG A 10 -30.42 -23.53 12.57
CA ARG A 10 -29.85 -22.60 13.56
C ARG A 10 -29.07 -21.46 12.85
N TYR A 11 -29.81 -20.50 12.29
CA TYR A 11 -29.29 -19.18 11.98
C TYR A 11 -30.11 -18.19 12.81
N LEU A 12 -29.58 -17.82 13.97
CA LEU A 12 -29.86 -16.55 14.65
C LEU A 12 -28.90 -16.45 15.85
N LEU A 13 -28.37 -15.24 16.07
CA LEU A 13 -27.48 -14.79 17.14
C LEU A 13 -25.98 -14.97 16.88
N LEU A 14 -25.35 -13.90 16.37
CA LEU A 14 -24.14 -13.27 16.94
C LEU A 14 -23.86 -11.97 16.16
N ARG A 15 -24.70 -10.94 16.39
CA ARG A 15 -24.34 -9.54 16.16
C ARG A 15 -24.12 -8.90 17.54
N SER A 16 -22.87 -8.88 17.98
CA SER A 16 -22.29 -7.92 18.94
C SER A 16 -20.98 -8.50 19.48
N GLY A 17 -19.82 -7.96 19.08
CA GLY A 17 -18.54 -8.28 19.75
C GLY A 17 -17.27 -8.40 18.91
N ALA A 18 -17.25 -7.97 17.63
CA ALA A 18 -16.08 -8.17 16.76
C ALA A 18 -15.05 -7.01 16.73
N GLY A 19 -15.32 -5.86 17.38
CA GLY A 19 -14.44 -4.68 17.28
C GLY A 19 -13.19 -4.71 18.17
N LEU A 20 -13.26 -5.35 19.34
CA LEU A 20 -12.16 -5.30 20.34
C LEU A 20 -11.09 -6.40 20.16
N ALA A 21 -11.38 -7.43 19.37
CA ALA A 21 -10.48 -8.57 19.17
C ALA A 21 -9.41 -8.31 18.08
N ARG A 22 -9.68 -7.44 17.09
CA ARG A 22 -8.69 -7.09 16.05
C ARG A 22 -7.65 -6.08 16.53
N GLU A 23 -8.08 -5.07 17.28
CA GLU A 23 -7.20 -4.07 17.94
C GLU A 23 -6.18 -4.71 18.89
N SER A 24 -6.62 -5.68 19.70
CA SER A 24 -5.75 -6.34 20.67
C SER A 24 -4.74 -7.30 20.02
N LEU A 25 -5.11 -7.97 18.93
CA LEU A 25 -4.19 -8.84 18.19
C LEU A 25 -3.16 -8.04 17.39
N LEU A 26 -3.54 -6.92 16.77
CA LEU A 26 -2.61 -6.02 16.08
C LEU A 26 -1.61 -5.40 17.08
N ARG A 27 -2.09 -4.83 18.18
CA ARG A 27 -1.21 -4.24 19.22
C ARG A 27 -0.33 -5.28 19.92
N ALA A 28 -0.85 -6.49 20.21
CA ALA A 28 -0.09 -7.55 20.85
C ALA A 28 1.00 -8.13 19.94
N TRP A 29 0.73 -8.29 18.64
CA TRP A 29 1.75 -8.72 17.66
C TRP A 29 2.87 -7.68 17.48
N PHE A 30 2.53 -6.39 17.44
CA PHE A 30 3.52 -5.31 17.30
C PHE A 30 4.48 -5.21 18.49
N HIS A 31 4.07 -5.59 19.70
CA HIS A 31 4.94 -5.60 20.89
C HIS A 31 5.74 -6.89 21.09
N LEU A 32 5.20 -8.06 20.71
CA LEU A 32 5.86 -9.35 20.95
C LEU A 32 6.92 -9.72 19.89
N GLY A 33 6.86 -9.15 18.68
CA GLY A 33 7.74 -9.53 17.57
C GLY A 33 9.10 -8.81 17.47
N PHE A 34 9.39 -7.79 18.30
CA PHE A 34 10.46 -6.83 18.00
C PHE A 34 11.64 -6.77 18.97
N LEU A 35 11.71 -7.65 19.99
CA LEU A 35 12.87 -7.77 20.86
C LEU A 35 13.54 -9.13 20.67
N GLN A 36 14.42 -9.23 19.67
CA GLN A 36 15.67 -9.99 19.78
C GLN A 36 16.56 -9.74 18.54
N SER A 37 17.55 -8.86 18.71
CA SER A 37 18.72 -8.77 17.85
C SER A 37 19.88 -9.52 18.51
N SER A 38 20.42 -10.53 17.84
CA SER A 38 21.87 -10.78 17.78
C SER A 38 22.21 -11.90 16.78
N LYS A 39 23.06 -11.52 15.82
CA LYS A 39 23.96 -12.30 14.96
C LYS A 39 23.82 -13.83 14.98
N LYS A 40 23.13 -14.38 13.98
CA LYS A 40 23.50 -15.59 13.22
C LYS A 40 22.54 -15.71 12.04
N ALA A 41 23.06 -16.14 10.89
CA ALA A 41 22.30 -16.40 9.67
C ALA A 41 20.97 -17.11 10.01
N ARG A 42 19.90 -16.33 10.04
CA ARG A 42 18.55 -16.79 10.31
C ARG A 42 17.92 -16.85 8.95
N SER A 43 17.58 -18.06 8.51
CA SER A 43 16.61 -18.30 7.44
C SER A 43 15.58 -17.19 7.47
N MET A 44 15.61 -16.27 6.50
CA MET A 44 14.53 -15.32 6.31
C MET A 44 13.31 -16.17 5.94
N SER A 45 12.51 -16.56 6.92
CA SER A 45 11.11 -16.80 6.61
C SER A 45 10.52 -15.40 6.49
N SER A 46 10.25 -14.96 5.26
CA SER A 46 9.61 -13.68 5.02
C SER A 46 8.40 -13.52 5.93
N ALA A 47 8.17 -12.31 6.46
CA ALA A 47 6.96 -11.95 7.20
C ALA A 47 5.68 -12.02 6.33
N PHE A 48 5.82 -12.37 5.05
CA PHE A 48 4.79 -12.50 4.03
C PHE A 48 4.80 -13.92 3.44
N SER A 49 3.66 -14.43 3.01
CA SER A 49 3.55 -15.77 2.44
C SER A 49 3.95 -15.84 0.96
N THR A 50 4.24 -14.71 0.30
CA THR A 50 4.40 -14.66 -1.15
C THR A 50 5.81 -15.07 -1.60
N PRO A 51 5.97 -15.79 -2.73
CA PRO A 51 7.25 -16.43 -3.09
C PRO A 51 8.44 -15.47 -3.29
N ARG A 52 8.17 -14.22 -3.66
CA ARG A 52 9.21 -13.21 -3.98
C ARG A 52 9.43 -12.18 -2.87
N ALA A 53 8.74 -12.30 -1.73
CA ALA A 53 8.86 -11.32 -0.66
C ALA A 53 10.29 -11.20 -0.12
N ASP A 54 10.99 -12.32 0.08
CA ASP A 54 12.37 -12.30 0.57
C ASP A 54 13.34 -11.62 -0.40
N GLU A 55 13.15 -11.82 -1.71
CA GLU A 55 13.93 -11.14 -2.77
C GLU A 55 13.74 -9.62 -2.69
N TYR A 56 12.48 -9.16 -2.57
CA TYR A 56 12.18 -7.73 -2.46
C TYR A 56 12.73 -7.14 -1.16
N LEU A 57 12.58 -7.84 -0.03
CA LEU A 57 13.05 -7.37 1.26
C LEU A 57 14.58 -7.23 1.30
N ALA A 58 15.33 -8.19 0.75
CA ALA A 58 16.78 -8.13 0.67
C ALA A 58 17.26 -6.92 -0.18
N LEU A 59 16.62 -6.69 -1.33
CA LEU A 59 16.91 -5.52 -2.17
C LEU A 59 16.64 -4.19 -1.44
N LEU A 60 15.51 -4.11 -0.73
CA LEU A 60 15.09 -2.89 -0.05
C LEU A 60 15.94 -2.59 1.19
N GLU A 61 16.39 -3.62 1.92
CA GLU A 61 17.29 -3.47 3.07
C GLU A 61 18.64 -2.85 2.67
N GLU A 62 19.14 -3.17 1.47
CA GLU A 62 20.36 -2.56 0.93
C GLU A 62 20.14 -1.12 0.46
N ARG A 63 19.00 -0.85 -0.19
CA ARG A 63 18.78 0.41 -0.91
C ARG A 63 18.11 1.51 -0.08
N LEU A 64 17.34 1.16 0.94
CA LEU A 64 16.52 2.11 1.69
C LEU A 64 17.08 2.41 3.08
N PRO A 65 17.00 3.67 3.53
CA PRO A 65 17.18 3.99 4.94
C PRO A 65 16.17 3.23 5.81
N GLU A 66 16.58 2.85 7.02
CA GLU A 66 15.79 2.08 7.98
C GLU A 66 14.35 2.56 8.14
N LYS A 67 14.13 3.89 8.19
CA LYS A 67 12.80 4.48 8.32
C LYS A 67 11.90 4.13 7.13
N THR A 68 12.41 4.26 5.90
CA THR A 68 11.67 3.96 4.68
C THR A 68 11.50 2.45 4.51
N PHE A 69 12.50 1.66 4.91
CA PHE A 69 12.39 0.20 4.90
C PHE A 69 11.26 -0.31 5.81
N ARG A 70 11.15 0.22 7.03
CA ARG A 70 10.03 -0.08 7.93
C ARG A 70 8.69 0.39 7.38
N HIS A 71 8.66 1.56 6.75
CA HIS A 71 7.47 2.10 6.10
C HIS A 71 6.94 1.13 5.04
N VAL A 72 7.76 0.73 4.06
CA VAL A 72 7.30 -0.15 2.98
C VAL A 72 6.85 -1.53 3.49
N GLN A 73 7.51 -2.08 4.51
CA GLN A 73 7.06 -3.30 5.19
C GLN A 73 5.69 -3.14 5.84
N SER A 74 5.46 -2.00 6.49
CA SER A 74 4.20 -1.66 7.15
C SER A 74 3.07 -1.45 6.13
N VAL A 75 3.35 -0.75 5.01
CA VAL A 75 2.41 -0.58 3.89
C VAL A 75 1.98 -1.94 3.34
N ALA A 76 2.92 -2.82 3.00
CA ALA A 76 2.60 -4.15 2.48
C ALA A 76 1.75 -4.98 3.45
N ARG A 77 2.09 -4.97 4.75
CA ARG A 77 1.28 -5.68 5.77
C ARG A 77 -0.10 -5.08 5.92
N PHE A 78 -0.21 -3.76 5.85
CA PHE A 78 -1.48 -3.08 5.99
C PHE A 78 -2.39 -3.34 4.79
N MET A 79 -1.87 -3.36 3.56
CA MET A 79 -2.65 -3.76 2.38
C MET A 79 -3.25 -5.16 2.52
N LEU A 80 -2.53 -6.10 3.12
CA LEU A 80 -3.05 -7.47 3.32
C LEU A 80 -4.27 -7.52 4.24
N THR A 81 -4.51 -6.54 5.12
CA THR A 81 -5.64 -6.58 6.06
C THR A 81 -6.99 -6.31 5.39
N TYR A 82 -6.99 -5.73 4.18
CA TYR A 82 -8.17 -5.41 3.39
C TYR A 82 -8.04 -5.82 1.92
N ALA A 83 -7.07 -6.68 1.58
CA ALA A 83 -6.83 -7.13 0.20
C ALA A 83 -8.06 -7.79 -0.45
N GLU A 84 -8.80 -8.60 0.30
CA GLU A 84 -10.04 -9.22 -0.16
C GLU A 84 -11.12 -8.19 -0.50
N GLU A 85 -11.33 -7.20 0.37
CA GLU A 85 -12.31 -6.12 0.15
C GLU A 85 -11.91 -5.20 -1.01
N ALA A 86 -10.60 -4.97 -1.18
CA ALA A 86 -10.05 -4.23 -2.30
C ALA A 86 -10.02 -5.04 -3.61
N GLY A 87 -10.28 -6.35 -3.58
CA GLY A 87 -10.26 -7.21 -4.76
C GLY A 87 -8.86 -7.41 -5.37
N ILE A 88 -7.82 -7.47 -4.54
CA ILE A 88 -6.42 -7.67 -4.98
C ILE A 88 -5.84 -8.96 -4.40
N THR A 89 -4.83 -9.53 -5.05
CA THR A 89 -4.14 -10.72 -4.52
C THR A 89 -3.10 -10.36 -3.46
N GLU A 90 -2.69 -11.34 -2.64
CA GLU A 90 -1.59 -11.15 -1.70
C GLU A 90 -0.28 -10.77 -2.41
N GLU A 91 0.01 -11.37 -3.57
CA GLU A 91 1.18 -11.04 -4.38
C GLU A 91 1.16 -9.59 -4.84
N GLN A 92 0.00 -9.09 -5.28
CA GLN A 92 -0.15 -7.70 -5.69
C GLN A 92 0.03 -6.74 -4.51
N ALA A 93 -0.57 -7.05 -3.36
CA ALA A 93 -0.43 -6.25 -2.14
C ALA A 93 1.03 -6.19 -1.67
N VAL A 94 1.71 -7.33 -1.63
CA VAL A 94 3.11 -7.39 -1.19
C VAL A 94 4.05 -6.71 -2.18
N ALA A 95 3.90 -6.97 -3.48
CA ALA A 95 4.75 -6.37 -4.50
C ALA A 95 4.58 -4.84 -4.55
N ALA A 96 3.34 -4.34 -4.64
CA ALA A 96 3.08 -2.90 -4.67
C ALA A 96 3.50 -2.23 -3.36
N GLY A 97 3.11 -2.80 -2.21
CA GLY A 97 3.41 -2.24 -0.90
C GLY A 97 4.91 -2.15 -0.60
N LEU A 98 5.68 -3.20 -0.88
CA LEU A 98 7.12 -3.22 -0.64
C LEU A 98 7.89 -2.31 -1.62
N LEU A 99 7.48 -2.26 -2.89
CA LEU A 99 8.29 -1.66 -3.95
C LEU A 99 7.89 -0.22 -4.32
N HIS A 100 6.78 0.32 -3.82
CA HIS A 100 6.31 1.67 -4.21
C HIS A 100 7.36 2.77 -4.02
N ASP A 101 8.15 2.66 -2.96
CA ASP A 101 9.17 3.63 -2.57
C ASP A 101 10.61 3.14 -2.87
N LEU A 102 10.78 2.13 -3.74
CA LEU A 102 12.09 1.54 -4.09
C LEU A 102 13.16 2.59 -4.42
N CYS A 103 12.77 3.61 -5.17
CA CYS A 103 13.68 4.67 -5.63
C CYS A 103 13.64 5.94 -4.77
N LYS A 104 12.96 5.93 -3.61
CA LYS A 104 12.73 7.10 -2.76
C LYS A 104 14.01 7.69 -2.17
N ALA A 105 15.01 6.86 -1.93
CA ALA A 105 16.29 7.28 -1.35
C ALA A 105 17.28 7.84 -2.38
N LEU A 106 16.97 7.74 -3.67
CA LEU A 106 17.83 8.27 -4.73
C LEU A 106 17.85 9.80 -4.69
N LYS A 107 19.01 10.36 -5.04
CA LYS A 107 19.16 11.81 -5.18
C LYS A 107 18.42 12.31 -6.42
N ARG A 108 18.09 13.59 -6.42
CA ARG A 108 17.41 14.28 -7.52
C ARG A 108 18.10 14.06 -8.87
N GLU A 109 19.42 14.22 -8.92
CA GLU A 109 20.20 14.10 -10.15
C GLU A 109 20.19 12.67 -10.69
N GLU A 110 20.24 11.69 -9.79
CA GLU A 110 20.17 10.27 -10.12
C GLU A 110 18.78 9.91 -10.66
N LEU A 111 17.71 10.38 -10.02
CA LEU A 111 16.34 10.21 -10.50
C LEU A 111 16.15 10.81 -11.91
N SER A 112 16.64 12.02 -12.14
CA SER A 112 16.57 12.67 -13.46
C SER A 112 17.37 11.91 -14.52
N THR A 113 18.54 11.39 -14.16
CA THR A 113 19.38 10.59 -15.07
C THR A 113 18.67 9.30 -15.46
N ARG A 114 18.15 8.55 -14.48
CA ARG A 114 17.38 7.32 -14.73
C ARG A 114 16.10 7.59 -15.51
N ALA A 115 15.38 8.67 -15.18
CA ALA A 115 14.21 9.10 -15.93
C ALA A 115 14.54 9.31 -17.42
N GLY A 116 15.64 9.99 -17.73
CA GLY A 116 16.12 10.15 -19.11
C GLY A 116 16.43 8.82 -19.79
N LEU A 117 17.15 7.91 -19.13
CA LEU A 117 17.49 6.59 -19.66
C LEU A 117 16.24 5.71 -19.90
N TYR A 118 15.20 5.86 -19.09
CA TYR A 118 13.97 5.11 -19.21
C TYR A 118 12.93 5.77 -20.12
N GLY A 119 13.23 6.96 -20.68
CA GLY A 119 12.32 7.70 -21.54
C GLY A 119 11.13 8.34 -20.80
N ILE A 120 11.27 8.60 -19.50
CA ILE A 120 10.26 9.29 -18.68
C ILE A 120 10.37 10.79 -18.95
N THR A 121 9.30 11.39 -19.47
CA THR A 121 9.27 12.80 -19.91
C THR A 121 8.44 13.72 -19.02
N LYS A 122 7.69 13.16 -18.05
CA LYS A 122 6.82 13.91 -17.12
C LYS A 122 7.50 14.17 -15.79
N HIS A 123 7.10 15.25 -15.11
CA HIS A 123 7.56 15.64 -13.77
C HIS A 123 9.07 15.87 -13.63
N LEU A 124 9.77 16.19 -14.73
CA LEU A 124 11.22 16.44 -14.75
C LEU A 124 11.60 17.68 -13.91
N ASP A 125 10.69 18.62 -13.77
CA ASP A 125 10.76 19.83 -12.96
C ASP A 125 10.46 19.59 -11.46
N ASN A 126 9.83 18.46 -11.13
CA ASN A 126 9.60 18.02 -9.76
C ASN A 126 10.20 16.61 -9.52
N PRO A 127 11.52 16.52 -9.32
CA PRO A 127 12.20 15.23 -9.20
C PRO A 127 11.74 14.36 -8.03
N ASN A 128 11.10 14.96 -7.02
CA ASN A 128 10.50 14.20 -5.94
C ASN A 128 9.33 13.34 -6.41
N LEU A 129 8.68 13.66 -7.54
CA LEU A 129 7.63 12.82 -8.13
C LEU A 129 8.19 11.71 -9.01
N LEU A 130 9.48 11.77 -9.39
CA LEU A 130 10.10 10.81 -10.32
C LEU A 130 10.34 9.43 -9.70
N HIS A 131 10.43 9.29 -8.37
CA HIS A 131 10.72 7.98 -7.76
C HIS A 131 9.64 6.92 -8.03
N GLY A 132 8.37 7.31 -8.18
CA GLY A 132 7.31 6.39 -8.59
C GLY A 132 7.54 5.85 -10.01
N PRO A 133 7.59 6.72 -11.04
CA PRO A 133 7.86 6.31 -12.42
C PRO A 133 9.20 5.59 -12.63
N VAL A 134 10.27 6.05 -12.00
CA VAL A 134 11.59 5.40 -12.06
C VAL A 134 11.53 4.03 -11.37
N GLY A 135 10.91 3.94 -10.20
CA GLY A 135 10.73 2.68 -9.46
C GLY A 135 9.92 1.65 -10.22
N ALA A 136 8.87 2.06 -10.92
CA ALA A 136 8.10 1.16 -11.79
C ALA A 136 8.95 0.60 -12.94
N GLU A 137 9.80 1.42 -13.56
CA GLU A 137 10.70 0.94 -14.62
C GLU A 137 11.80 0.02 -14.09
N GLU A 138 12.36 0.28 -12.90
CA GLU A 138 13.30 -0.64 -12.24
C GLU A 138 12.64 -1.97 -11.89
N CYS A 139 11.43 -1.95 -11.32
CA CYS A 139 10.66 -3.16 -11.04
C CYS A 139 10.42 -3.99 -12.30
N ARG A 140 10.12 -3.35 -13.42
CA ARG A 140 9.90 -4.03 -14.70
C ARG A 140 11.19 -4.60 -15.28
N ARG A 141 12.29 -3.85 -15.23
CA ARG A 141 13.57 -4.17 -15.92
C ARG A 141 14.47 -5.07 -15.10
N GLU A 142 14.62 -4.79 -13.80
CA GLU A 142 15.55 -5.48 -12.90
C GLU A 142 14.88 -6.66 -12.20
N LEU A 143 13.62 -6.49 -11.75
CA LEU A 143 12.87 -7.54 -11.07
C LEU A 143 11.96 -8.36 -12.01
N GLY A 144 11.89 -8.02 -13.29
CA GLY A 144 11.07 -8.75 -14.27
C GLY A 144 9.58 -8.79 -13.96
N ILE A 145 9.06 -7.82 -13.19
CA ILE A 145 7.63 -7.74 -12.88
C ILE A 145 6.87 -7.37 -14.16
N VAL A 146 5.87 -8.18 -14.50
CA VAL A 146 5.03 -8.00 -15.71
C VAL A 146 3.58 -7.63 -15.40
N ASP A 147 3.18 -7.73 -14.13
CA ASP A 147 1.84 -7.31 -13.69
C ASP A 147 1.71 -5.80 -13.84
N LYS A 148 0.86 -5.38 -14.79
CA LYS A 148 0.66 -3.96 -15.12
C LYS A 148 -0.03 -3.20 -13.99
N ASP A 149 -0.89 -3.84 -13.20
CA ASP A 149 -1.60 -3.17 -12.11
C ASP A 149 -0.62 -2.84 -10.98
N VAL A 150 0.32 -3.74 -10.69
CA VAL A 150 1.42 -3.47 -9.73
C VAL A 150 2.33 -2.36 -10.25
N LEU A 151 2.75 -2.42 -11.52
CA LEU A 151 3.62 -1.40 -12.10
C LEU A 151 2.95 -0.02 -12.16
N ASP A 152 1.66 0.04 -12.52
CA ASP A 152 0.88 1.28 -12.52
C ASP A 152 0.65 1.78 -11.09
N ALA A 153 0.42 0.90 -10.12
CA ALA A 153 0.34 1.27 -8.71
C ALA A 153 1.63 1.98 -8.24
N ILE A 154 2.79 1.39 -8.49
CA ILE A 154 4.09 1.98 -8.14
C ILE A 154 4.31 3.31 -8.88
N ARG A 155 4.02 3.34 -10.19
CA ARG A 155 4.25 4.51 -11.05
C ARG A 155 3.52 5.75 -10.56
N PHE A 156 2.27 5.59 -10.15
CA PHE A 156 1.38 6.69 -9.83
C PHE A 156 1.17 6.91 -8.33
N HIS A 157 1.81 6.16 -7.42
CA HIS A 157 1.50 6.21 -5.99
C HIS A 157 1.59 7.61 -5.35
N THR A 158 2.45 8.49 -5.87
CA THR A 158 2.62 9.86 -5.36
C THR A 158 1.49 10.81 -5.76
N THR A 159 0.88 10.57 -6.91
CA THR A 159 -0.08 11.48 -7.54
C THR A 159 -1.48 10.89 -7.61
N GLY A 160 -1.62 9.57 -7.53
CA GLY A 160 -2.83 8.88 -7.97
C GLY A 160 -3.02 8.99 -9.48
N ARG A 161 -4.10 8.40 -9.98
CA ARG A 161 -4.50 8.47 -11.39
C ARG A 161 -6.01 8.31 -11.48
N ARG A 162 -6.68 9.03 -12.39
CA ARG A 162 -8.10 8.75 -12.68
C ARG A 162 -8.28 7.33 -13.20
N GLU A 163 -9.38 6.67 -12.81
CA GLU A 163 -9.71 5.30 -13.22
C GLU A 163 -8.57 4.33 -12.87
N TRP A 164 -7.96 4.51 -11.70
CA TRP A 164 -6.86 3.67 -11.26
C TRP A 164 -7.35 2.26 -10.92
N GLY A 165 -6.57 1.25 -11.29
CA GLY A 165 -6.83 -0.14 -10.90
C GLY A 165 -6.85 -0.33 -9.37
N ALA A 166 -7.44 -1.45 -8.95
CA ALA A 166 -7.63 -1.80 -7.54
C ALA A 166 -6.32 -1.78 -6.73
N VAL A 167 -5.22 -2.31 -7.28
CA VAL A 167 -3.90 -2.33 -6.62
C VAL A 167 -3.41 -0.92 -6.29
N GLY A 168 -3.62 0.02 -7.21
CA GLY A 168 -3.25 1.41 -7.04
C GLY A 168 -4.05 2.10 -5.95
N CYS A 169 -5.37 1.97 -5.99
CA CYS A 169 -6.25 2.52 -4.97
C CYS A 169 -5.96 1.93 -3.57
N ALA A 170 -5.69 0.62 -3.50
CA ALA A 170 -5.31 -0.04 -2.25
C ALA A 170 -3.97 0.51 -1.72
N LEU A 171 -2.94 0.59 -2.58
CA LEU A 171 -1.64 1.13 -2.22
C LEU A 171 -1.74 2.56 -1.71
N TYR A 172 -2.60 3.38 -2.33
CA TYR A 172 -2.81 4.76 -1.94
C TYR A 172 -3.34 4.90 -0.52
N LEU A 173 -4.36 4.12 -0.15
CA LEU A 173 -4.85 4.08 1.23
C LEU A 173 -3.74 3.59 2.16
N ALA A 174 -3.00 2.55 1.77
CA ALA A 174 -1.95 1.98 2.60
C ALA A 174 -0.83 2.98 2.94
N ASP A 175 -0.26 3.66 1.94
CA ASP A 175 0.80 4.64 2.15
C ASP A 175 0.34 5.82 3.03
N PHE A 176 -0.95 6.17 2.93
CA PHE A 176 -1.57 7.21 3.75
C PHE A 176 -1.80 6.79 5.21
N ALA A 177 -2.23 5.55 5.45
CA ALA A 177 -2.79 5.12 6.74
C ALA A 177 -2.08 3.93 7.40
N GLU A 178 -0.92 3.48 6.90
CA GLU A 178 -0.18 2.41 7.54
C GLU A 178 0.12 2.70 9.03
N PRO A 179 0.21 1.67 9.90
CA PRO A 179 0.25 1.85 11.37
C PRO A 179 1.34 2.77 11.94
N LEU A 180 2.45 3.00 11.24
CA LEU A 180 3.51 3.91 11.67
C LEU A 180 3.20 5.38 11.36
N ARG A 181 2.14 5.67 10.59
CA ARG A 181 1.57 7.03 10.45
C ARG A 181 0.77 7.39 11.69
N THR A 182 1.36 8.22 12.54
CA THR A 182 0.77 8.70 13.81
C THR A 182 0.07 10.06 13.70
N ILE A 183 -0.21 10.53 12.48
CA ILE A 183 -0.98 11.76 12.28
C ILE A 183 -2.47 11.48 12.49
N PRO A 184 -3.26 12.42 13.05
CA PRO A 184 -4.68 12.16 13.36
C PRO A 184 -5.53 11.70 12.18
N SER A 185 -5.25 12.22 10.98
CA SER A 185 -5.97 11.81 9.77
C SER A 185 -5.65 10.36 9.35
N ALA A 186 -4.45 9.85 9.63
CA ALA A 186 -4.13 8.45 9.37
C ALA A 186 -4.81 7.53 10.39
N GLU A 187 -4.91 7.95 11.65
CA GLU A 187 -5.67 7.23 12.69
C GLU A 187 -7.15 7.14 12.31
N GLU A 188 -7.76 8.27 11.93
CA GLU A 188 -9.16 8.31 11.50
C GLU A 188 -9.42 7.42 10.27
N ALA A 189 -8.52 7.42 9.28
CA ALA A 189 -8.66 6.54 8.12
C ALA A 189 -8.66 5.05 8.51
N ARG A 190 -7.88 4.66 9.52
CA ARG A 190 -7.91 3.29 10.07
C ARG A 190 -9.21 3.00 10.81
N THR A 191 -9.71 3.94 11.60
CA THR A 191 -11.01 3.82 12.27
C THR A 191 -12.14 3.63 11.26
N ILE A 192 -12.17 4.44 10.21
CA ILE A 192 -13.15 4.32 9.11
C ILE A 192 -13.00 2.97 8.40
N LEU A 193 -11.79 2.51 8.14
CA LEU A 193 -11.55 1.19 7.54
C LEU A 193 -12.16 0.08 8.41
N ASP A 194 -11.98 0.13 9.72
CA ASP A 194 -12.49 -0.88 10.64
C ASP A 194 -14.03 -0.81 10.83
N SER A 195 -14.63 0.38 10.78
CA SER A 195 -16.06 0.57 11.04
C SER A 195 -16.95 0.58 9.79
N GLU A 196 -16.43 1.09 8.66
CA GLU A 196 -17.18 1.34 7.43
C GLU A 196 -16.61 0.64 6.19
N GLY A 197 -15.37 0.13 6.25
CA GLY A 197 -14.73 -0.63 5.18
C GLY A 197 -13.80 0.18 4.27
N TYR A 198 -13.12 -0.54 3.38
CA TYR A 198 -12.11 -0.04 2.47
C TYR A 198 -12.58 1.12 1.57
N PRO A 199 -13.76 1.08 0.93
CA PRO A 199 -14.20 2.17 0.07
C PRO A 199 -14.34 3.51 0.80
N SER A 200 -14.90 3.50 2.03
CA SER A 200 -15.04 4.71 2.86
C SER A 200 -13.68 5.25 3.29
N ALA A 201 -12.77 4.37 3.72
CA ALA A 201 -11.42 4.76 4.14
C ALA A 201 -10.60 5.37 2.99
N LEU A 202 -10.70 4.80 1.78
CA LEU A 202 -10.06 5.32 0.58
C LEU A 202 -10.56 6.74 0.23
N ARG A 203 -11.89 6.93 0.22
CA ARG A 203 -12.50 8.25 -0.04
C ARG A 203 -12.04 9.27 0.99
N TYR A 204 -12.02 8.91 2.26
CA TYR A 204 -11.52 9.77 3.32
C TYR A 204 -10.04 10.15 3.08
N ALA A 205 -9.17 9.17 2.83
CA ALA A 205 -7.75 9.42 2.58
C ALA A 205 -7.52 10.35 1.38
N ALA A 206 -8.28 10.18 0.30
CA ALA A 206 -8.23 11.05 -0.88
C ALA A 206 -8.60 12.51 -0.53
N VAL A 207 -9.68 12.73 0.23
CA VAL A 207 -10.11 14.07 0.66
C VAL A 207 -9.06 14.73 1.55
N GLN A 208 -8.47 14.00 2.51
CA GLN A 208 -7.44 14.55 3.39
C GLN A 208 -6.17 14.92 2.63
N LYS A 209 -5.75 14.06 1.69
CA LYS A 209 -4.59 14.34 0.85
C LYS A 209 -4.84 15.54 -0.07
N GLU A 210 -6.03 15.65 -0.67
CA GLU A 210 -6.39 16.79 -1.51
C GLU A 210 -6.24 18.11 -0.76
N ARG A 211 -6.79 18.19 0.46
CA ARG A 211 -6.66 19.37 1.33
C ARG A 211 -5.19 19.70 1.58
N TYR A 212 -4.41 18.72 2.02
CA TYR A 212 -2.98 18.90 2.30
C TYR A 212 -2.20 19.39 1.07
N VAL A 213 -2.44 18.78 -0.10
CA VAL A 213 -1.73 19.15 -1.32
C VAL A 213 -2.10 20.58 -1.73
N ARG A 214 -3.38 20.92 -1.79
CA ARG A 214 -3.85 22.27 -2.18
C ARG A 214 -3.40 23.38 -1.22
N GLU A 215 -3.22 23.07 0.06
CA GLU A 215 -2.69 24.04 1.03
C GLU A 215 -1.20 24.32 0.88
N LYS A 216 -0.44 23.39 0.28
CA LYS A 216 1.04 23.43 0.29
C LYS A 216 1.66 23.58 -1.10
N PHE A 217 0.96 23.13 -2.14
CA PHE A 217 1.49 22.97 -3.48
C PHE A 217 0.40 23.24 -4.52
N GLU A 218 0.81 23.53 -5.76
CA GLU A 218 -0.08 23.36 -6.90
C GLU A 218 -0.21 21.85 -7.17
N PRO A 219 -1.43 21.27 -7.14
CA PRO A 219 -1.61 19.85 -7.33
C PRO A 219 -1.24 19.42 -8.75
N ASP A 220 -0.59 18.26 -8.85
CA ASP A 220 -0.40 17.62 -10.15
C ASP A 220 -1.75 17.34 -10.82
N ARG A 221 -1.80 17.41 -12.15
CA ARG A 221 -3.03 17.14 -12.90
C ARG A 221 -3.58 15.74 -12.60
N ASN A 222 -2.71 14.72 -12.51
CA ASN A 222 -3.16 13.36 -12.18
C ASN A 222 -3.80 13.30 -10.79
N ALA A 223 -3.27 14.07 -9.83
CA ALA A 223 -3.84 14.15 -8.49
C ALA A 223 -5.21 14.82 -8.49
N THR A 224 -5.36 15.93 -9.23
CA THR A 224 -6.66 16.57 -9.39
C THR A 224 -7.69 15.63 -10.00
N ASP A 225 -7.33 14.97 -11.11
CA ASP A 225 -8.20 14.01 -11.80
C ASP A 225 -8.55 12.80 -10.90
N PHE A 226 -7.59 12.33 -10.08
CA PHE A 226 -7.81 11.25 -9.12
C PHE A 226 -8.77 11.65 -8.00
N PHE A 227 -8.59 12.83 -7.39
CA PHE A 227 -9.47 13.29 -6.31
C PHE A 227 -10.90 13.51 -6.79
N GLU A 228 -11.08 14.06 -8.00
CA GLU A 228 -12.39 14.18 -8.63
C GLU A 228 -13.02 12.81 -8.90
N TRP A 229 -12.25 11.86 -9.39
CA TRP A 229 -12.74 10.52 -9.66
C TRP A 229 -13.18 9.79 -8.39
N ILE A 230 -12.34 9.74 -7.34
CA ILE A 230 -12.66 9.06 -6.08
C ILE A 230 -13.92 9.65 -5.41
N ARG A 231 -14.12 10.97 -5.50
CA ARG A 231 -15.32 11.63 -4.95
C ARG A 231 -16.62 11.20 -5.62
N ASN A 232 -16.55 10.76 -6.87
CA ASN A 232 -17.71 10.37 -7.68
C ASN A 232 -17.81 8.85 -7.86
N LEU A 233 -17.04 8.05 -7.12
CA LEU A 233 -17.27 6.61 -7.06
C LEU A 233 -18.55 6.36 -6.28
N ASP A 234 -19.52 5.69 -6.90
CA ASP A 234 -20.76 5.21 -6.28
C ASP A 234 -20.48 4.14 -5.21
#